data_AF-A0A1J5KPH9-F1
#
_entry.id   AF-A0A1J5KPH9-F1
#
_cell.length_a   1.000
_cell.length_b   1.000
_cell.length_c   1.000
_cell.angle_alpha   90.00
_cell.angle_beta   90.00
_cell.angle_gamma   90.00
#
_symmetry.space_group_name_H-M   'P 1'
#
loop_
_entity.id
_entity.type
_entity.pdbx_description
1 polymer ?
#
loop_
_entity_poly.entity_id
_entity_poly.type
_entity_poly.pdbx_seq_one_letter_code
_entity_poly.pdbx_strand_id
1 'polypeptide(L)'
;MKSFLYLSILFSFSLQTYSSDWANRGGQIETKENWRRNNSWQHLESNEKSSIQQLFKIIETSDKGVKLLARARIKARKEDKSLLEVVSAGDVSLTDTTLIRKFSSVDPFQVSYQAKSVVFLDRSHNTKNAVLDLVHELTHYTFKTPFNPYENQFTISSFLKDTIEGKGGEVDAFLVECRIGKEIFGKAELSSQCMSILGSNGKFSRTLATAEFYKMGQFFDKFISMSQKTRLRLEKFKYLSRDQGHLISSAWGSPYPYAVAKEYTTIMGKVCSNDKKRLSYFGLQKGRLPASEYLSFKKMKKRIHARCKEFY
;
A
#
# COMPACT_ATOMS: atom_id res chain seq x y z
N MET A 1 29.71 -31.44 -19.83
CA MET A 1 29.75 -30.12 -19.15
C MET A 1 29.29 -29.06 -20.13
N LYS A 2 28.10 -28.48 -19.94
CA LYS A 2 27.64 -27.32 -20.72
C LYS A 2 27.32 -26.21 -19.71
N SER A 3 28.17 -25.19 -19.65
CA SER A 3 27.93 -23.97 -18.89
C SER A 3 26.69 -23.28 -19.44
N PHE A 4 25.63 -23.20 -18.64
CA PHE A 4 24.52 -22.31 -18.92
C PHE A 4 24.79 -20.97 -18.24
N LEU A 5 24.79 -19.92 -19.07
CA LEU A 5 24.92 -18.53 -18.69
C LEU A 5 23.86 -18.19 -17.63
N TYR A 6 24.31 -17.72 -16.47
CA TYR A 6 23.45 -17.21 -15.40
C TYR A 6 22.81 -15.89 -15.84
N LEU A 7 21.51 -15.90 -16.13
CA LEU A 7 20.73 -14.69 -16.32
C LEU A 7 19.76 -14.52 -15.16
N SER A 8 20.25 -13.92 -14.07
CA SER A 8 19.43 -13.49 -12.93
C SER A 8 18.64 -12.24 -13.32
N ILE A 9 17.43 -12.42 -13.88
CA ILE A 9 16.56 -11.26 -14.16
C ILE A 9 15.88 -10.83 -12.86
N LEU A 10 16.49 -9.84 -12.19
CA LEU A 10 15.87 -9.11 -11.09
C LEU A 10 14.83 -8.13 -11.66
N PHE A 11 13.55 -8.46 -11.55
CA PHE A 11 12.49 -7.49 -11.77
C PHE A 11 12.19 -6.78 -10.44
N SER A 12 12.76 -5.59 -10.28
CA SER A 12 12.36 -4.65 -9.23
C SER A 12 10.99 -4.07 -9.59
N PHE A 13 10.00 -4.24 -8.72
CA PHE A 13 8.76 -3.47 -8.81
C PHE A 13 9.05 -2.07 -8.26
N SER A 14 9.59 -1.16 -9.07
CA SER A 14 9.51 0.26 -8.77
C SER A 14 8.26 0.81 -9.46
N LEU A 15 7.31 1.28 -8.66
CA LEU A 15 6.24 2.15 -9.15
C LEU A 15 6.88 3.53 -9.37
N GLN A 16 7.39 3.77 -10.58
CA GLN A 16 7.69 5.14 -11.02
C GLN A 16 6.35 5.84 -11.27
N THR A 17 5.85 6.53 -10.26
CA THR A 17 4.76 7.50 -10.38
C THR A 17 5.34 8.79 -10.96
N TYR A 18 4.74 9.28 -12.05
CA TYR A 18 5.15 10.52 -12.71
C TYR A 18 4.91 11.71 -11.77
N SER A 19 6.00 12.40 -11.43
CA SER A 19 6.02 13.66 -10.68
C SER A 19 5.46 14.79 -11.55
N SER A 20 4.35 15.37 -11.10
CA SER A 20 3.94 16.74 -11.46
C SER A 20 2.96 17.24 -10.39
N ASP A 21 3.41 18.24 -9.63
CA ASP A 21 2.75 19.02 -8.57
C ASP A 21 2.09 18.26 -7.40
N TRP A 22 2.94 17.96 -6.41
CA TRP A 22 2.65 17.10 -5.26
C TRP A 22 2.58 17.83 -3.91
N ALA A 23 2.79 19.16 -3.91
CA ALA A 23 3.00 19.95 -2.69
C ALA A 23 1.79 20.13 -1.75
N ASN A 24 0.59 19.62 -2.07
CA ASN A 24 -0.65 19.89 -1.31
C ASN A 24 -1.53 18.65 -1.03
N ARG A 25 -0.96 17.44 -0.91
CA ARG A 25 -1.76 16.19 -1.01
C ARG A 25 -1.72 15.22 0.18
N GLY A 26 -1.05 15.56 1.27
CA GLY A 26 -1.41 15.06 2.60
C GLY A 26 -2.39 16.04 3.23
N GLY A 27 -3.37 15.59 4.01
CA GLY A 27 -4.20 16.53 4.79
C GLY A 27 -3.29 17.37 5.68
N GLN A 28 -3.00 18.61 5.30
CA GLN A 28 -2.21 19.51 6.13
C GLN A 28 -2.99 19.76 7.41
N ILE A 29 -2.48 19.21 8.52
CA ILE A 29 -2.95 19.59 9.85
C ILE A 29 -2.28 20.93 10.16
N GLU A 30 -2.99 22.02 9.89
CA GLU A 30 -2.57 23.34 10.34
C GLU A 30 -2.56 23.36 11.87
N THR A 31 -1.39 23.57 12.47
CA THR A 31 -1.26 23.79 13.92
C THR A 31 -0.72 25.17 14.22
N LYS A 32 -1.49 25.92 15.02
CA LYS A 32 -0.98 27.11 15.71
C LYS A 32 -0.14 26.67 16.91
N GLU A 33 1.16 26.98 16.81
CA GLU A 33 2.18 27.07 17.86
C GLU A 33 2.52 25.85 18.73
N ASN A 34 3.72 25.30 18.47
CA ASN A 34 4.79 25.05 19.47
C ASN A 34 6.06 24.77 18.67
N TRP A 35 7.13 25.53 18.86
CA TRP A 35 8.28 25.62 17.95
C TRP A 35 8.96 24.28 17.62
N ARG A 36 8.96 23.28 18.52
CA ARG A 36 9.46 21.92 18.24
C ARG A 36 8.58 21.09 17.29
N ARG A 37 7.29 21.43 17.17
CA ARG A 37 6.30 20.74 16.33
C ARG A 37 6.29 21.25 14.89
N ASN A 38 6.73 22.50 14.67
CA ASN A 38 6.73 23.17 13.36
C ASN A 38 8.03 22.99 12.57
N ASN A 39 9.11 22.54 13.23
CA ASN A 39 10.35 22.23 12.53
C ASN A 39 10.19 20.97 11.68
N SER A 40 10.82 20.97 10.51
CA SER A 40 10.95 19.78 9.68
C SER A 40 11.53 18.65 10.51
N TRP A 41 10.93 17.47 10.42
CA TRP A 41 11.39 16.30 11.17
C TRP A 41 12.82 15.91 10.79
N GLN A 42 13.26 16.24 9.57
CA GLN A 42 14.61 15.95 9.09
C GLN A 42 15.69 16.63 9.94
N HIS A 43 15.36 17.75 10.58
CA HIS A 43 16.26 18.56 11.39
C HIS A 43 16.08 18.35 12.91
N LEU A 44 15.39 17.28 13.33
CA LEU A 44 15.33 16.91 14.75
C LEU A 44 16.71 16.52 15.28
N GLU A 45 17.54 15.92 14.43
CA GLU A 45 18.90 15.47 14.75
C GLU A 45 19.86 15.73 13.59
N SER A 46 21.14 15.40 13.80
CA SER A 46 22.22 15.60 12.81
C SER A 46 22.09 14.78 11.53
N ASN A 47 21.32 13.69 11.55
CA ASN A 47 21.15 12.80 10.41
C ASN A 47 19.78 12.11 10.42
N GLU A 48 19.37 11.62 9.25
CA GLU A 48 18.06 11.00 9.02
C GLU A 48 17.75 9.86 10.01
N LYS A 49 18.71 8.95 10.23
CA LYS A 49 18.51 7.80 11.13
C LYS A 49 18.23 8.25 12.55
N SER A 50 18.98 9.24 13.05
CA SER A 50 18.77 9.81 14.37
C SER A 50 17.43 10.57 14.45
N SER A 51 17.04 11.30 13.39
CA SER A 51 15.74 11.97 13.32
C SER A 51 14.57 10.96 13.37
N ILE A 52 14.66 9.85 12.63
CA ILE A 52 13.67 8.75 12.68
C ILE A 52 13.63 8.14 14.09
N GLN A 53 14.77 7.93 14.74
CA GLN A 53 14.80 7.45 16.12
C GLN A 53 14.07 8.40 17.08
N GLN A 54 14.17 9.72 16.88
CA GLN A 54 13.40 10.68 17.69
C GLN A 54 11.90 10.58 17.42
N LEU A 55 11.47 10.36 16.17
CA LEU A 55 10.06 10.09 15.87
C LEU A 55 9.56 8.84 16.60
N PHE A 56 10.35 7.76 16.65
CA PHE A 56 10.00 6.57 17.44
C PHE A 56 9.85 6.90 18.92
N LYS A 57 10.76 7.69 19.51
CA LYS A 57 10.63 8.08 20.93
C LYS A 57 9.38 8.90 21.20
N ILE A 58 8.98 9.77 20.27
CA ILE A 58 7.70 10.51 20.39
C ILE A 58 6.53 9.52 20.37
N ILE A 59 6.53 8.56 19.45
CA ILE A 59 5.48 7.52 19.37
C ILE A 59 5.44 6.66 20.65
N GLU A 60 6.59 6.41 21.28
CA GLU A 60 6.69 5.65 22.54
C GLU A 60 6.06 6.35 23.75
N THR A 61 5.71 7.64 23.64
CA THR A 61 4.91 8.33 24.68
C THR A 61 3.44 7.89 24.72
N SER A 62 2.99 7.13 23.71
CA SER A 62 1.66 6.53 23.64
C SER A 62 1.71 5.03 23.91
N ASP A 63 0.86 4.53 24.82
CA ASP A 63 0.71 3.09 25.09
C ASP A 63 0.38 2.29 23.83
N LYS A 64 -0.43 2.88 22.93
CA LYS A 64 -0.78 2.27 21.64
C LYS A 64 0.39 2.36 20.66
N GLY A 65 1.15 3.45 20.68
CA GLY A 65 2.38 3.64 19.92
C GLY A 65 3.45 2.59 20.26
N VAL A 66 3.69 2.35 21.56
CA VAL A 66 4.61 1.29 22.03
C VAL A 66 4.22 -0.07 21.46
N LYS A 67 2.93 -0.42 21.51
CA LYS A 67 2.42 -1.70 20.98
C LYS A 67 2.56 -1.80 19.46
N LEU A 68 2.34 -0.71 18.72
CA LEU A 68 2.55 -0.65 17.27
C LEU A 68 4.03 -0.88 16.94
N LEU A 69 4.94 -0.11 17.57
CA LEU A 69 6.38 -0.23 17.35
C LEU A 69 6.91 -1.62 17.72
N ALA A 70 6.44 -2.22 18.81
CA ALA A 70 6.82 -3.58 19.19
C ALA A 70 6.46 -4.60 18.09
N ARG A 71 5.26 -4.49 17.51
CA ARG A 71 4.82 -5.38 16.42
C ARG A 71 5.57 -5.10 15.12
N ALA A 72 5.84 -3.83 14.80
CA ALA A 72 6.64 -3.45 13.64
C ALA A 72 8.07 -4.01 13.75
N ARG A 73 8.70 -3.93 14.94
CA ARG A 73 10.00 -4.55 15.23
C ARG A 73 9.98 -6.06 15.02
N ILE A 74 8.92 -6.75 15.46
CA ILE A 74 8.77 -8.20 15.23
C ILE A 74 8.68 -8.51 13.74
N LYS A 75 7.95 -7.71 12.96
CA LYS A 75 7.89 -7.91 11.50
C LYS A 75 9.26 -7.66 10.84
N ALA A 76 9.94 -6.57 11.17
CA ALA A 76 11.26 -6.25 10.60
C ALA A 76 12.29 -7.35 10.87
N ARG A 77 12.28 -7.94 12.07
CA ARG A 77 13.17 -9.07 12.41
C ARG A 77 12.91 -10.31 11.57
N LYS A 78 11.68 -10.55 11.10
CA LYS A 78 11.38 -11.66 10.16
C LYS A 78 11.97 -11.44 8.77
N GLU A 79 12.38 -10.21 8.46
CA GLU A 79 13.03 -9.81 7.22
C GLU A 79 14.53 -9.56 7.41
N ASP A 80 15.11 -10.01 8.53
CA ASP A 80 16.50 -9.79 8.93
C ASP A 80 16.91 -8.31 8.99
N LYS A 81 15.96 -7.45 9.38
CA LYS A 81 16.15 -6.00 9.50
C LYS A 81 15.79 -5.49 10.90
N SER A 82 16.40 -4.40 11.30
CA SER A 82 15.89 -3.56 12.38
C SER A 82 14.71 -2.70 11.89
N LEU A 83 13.90 -2.19 12.83
CA LEU A 83 12.83 -1.25 12.49
C LEU A 83 13.37 0.04 11.83
N LEU A 84 14.59 0.45 12.19
CA LEU A 84 15.21 1.64 11.62
C LEU A 84 15.59 1.45 10.14
N GLU A 85 15.91 0.22 9.72
CA GLU A 85 16.28 -0.10 8.34
C GLU A 85 15.09 -0.29 7.40
N VAL A 86 13.87 -0.27 7.92
CA VAL A 86 12.65 -0.34 7.11
C VAL A 86 11.96 1.01 6.94
N VAL A 87 12.46 2.06 7.60
CA VAL A 87 11.92 3.43 7.48
C VAL A 87 12.97 4.30 6.80
N SER A 88 12.56 5.12 5.84
CA SER A 88 13.46 6.02 5.11
C SER A 88 12.71 7.28 4.68
N ALA A 89 13.44 8.37 4.42
CA ALA A 89 12.82 9.59 3.92
C ALA A 89 12.49 9.49 2.43
N GLY A 90 11.27 9.88 2.04
CA GLY A 90 10.79 9.92 0.65
C GLY A 90 10.08 11.22 0.29
N ASP A 91 9.65 11.35 -0.96
CA ASP A 91 8.93 12.54 -1.43
C ASP A 91 7.46 12.56 -0.96
N VAL A 92 6.92 11.40 -0.59
CA VAL A 92 5.61 11.25 0.05
C VAL A 92 5.68 10.11 1.07
N SER A 93 4.78 10.16 2.05
CA SER A 93 4.59 9.05 2.98
C SER A 93 3.84 7.91 2.30
N LEU A 94 4.45 6.72 2.30
CA LEU A 94 3.84 5.50 1.76
C LEU A 94 4.56 4.23 2.23
N THR A 95 3.81 3.15 2.41
CA THR A 95 4.36 1.80 2.63
C THR A 95 4.43 1.05 1.32
N ASP A 96 5.62 0.97 0.74
CA ASP A 96 5.83 0.27 -0.53
C ASP A 96 5.95 -1.21 -0.25
N THR A 97 5.28 -2.05 -1.05
CA THR A 97 5.38 -3.50 -0.96
C THR A 97 5.76 -4.07 -2.31
N THR A 98 7.00 -4.56 -2.40
CA THR A 98 7.53 -5.24 -3.57
C THR A 98 7.24 -6.74 -3.48
N LEU A 99 6.57 -7.29 -4.48
CA LEU A 99 6.40 -8.75 -4.63
C LEU A 99 7.51 -9.33 -5.50
N ILE A 100 8.48 -10.02 -4.91
CA ILE A 100 9.55 -10.70 -5.63
C ILE A 100 9.03 -12.06 -6.10
N ARG A 101 9.15 -12.32 -7.41
CA ARG A 101 8.81 -13.59 -8.05
C ARG A 101 10.11 -14.32 -8.41
N LYS A 102 10.33 -15.53 -7.89
CA LYS A 102 11.50 -16.37 -8.18
C LYS A 102 11.07 -17.63 -8.92
N PHE A 103 11.75 -17.93 -10.02
CA PHE A 103 11.54 -19.16 -10.78
C PHE A 103 12.59 -20.19 -10.36
N SER A 104 12.20 -21.46 -10.29
CA SER A 104 13.17 -22.54 -10.07
C SER A 104 14.06 -22.69 -11.32
N SER A 105 15.36 -22.90 -11.09
CA SER A 105 16.33 -23.20 -12.14
C SER A 105 16.16 -24.61 -12.73
N VAL A 106 15.44 -25.49 -12.02
CA VAL A 106 15.26 -26.90 -12.38
C VAL A 106 13.84 -27.17 -12.92
N ASP A 107 12.85 -26.40 -12.47
CA ASP A 107 11.46 -26.47 -12.97
C ASP A 107 10.93 -25.06 -13.29
N PRO A 108 10.86 -24.66 -14.57
CA PRO A 108 10.40 -23.33 -14.96
C PRO A 108 8.91 -23.09 -14.66
N PHE A 109 8.13 -24.11 -14.27
CA PHE A 109 6.74 -23.99 -13.84
C PHE A 109 6.59 -23.75 -12.33
N GLN A 110 7.63 -24.08 -11.55
CA GLN A 110 7.69 -23.79 -10.12
C GLN A 110 8.08 -22.32 -9.88
N VAL A 111 7.22 -21.61 -9.16
CA VAL A 111 7.39 -20.20 -8.85
C VAL A 111 7.18 -19.98 -7.36
N SER A 112 8.14 -19.33 -6.70
CA SER A 112 7.99 -18.85 -5.33
C SER A 112 7.83 -17.33 -5.30
N TYR A 113 7.10 -16.85 -4.29
CA TYR A 113 6.81 -15.44 -4.10
C TYR A 113 7.29 -14.99 -2.73
N GLN A 114 7.88 -13.80 -2.66
CA GLN A 114 8.33 -13.18 -1.43
C GLN A 114 7.98 -11.71 -1.46
N ALA A 115 7.19 -11.24 -0.50
CA ALA A 115 6.92 -9.81 -0.34
C ALA A 115 7.98 -9.17 0.57
N LYS A 116 8.38 -7.95 0.24
CA LYS A 116 9.21 -7.08 1.09
C LYS A 116 8.55 -5.71 1.17
N SER A 117 8.54 -5.11 2.35
CA SER A 117 7.92 -3.80 2.56
C SER A 117 8.91 -2.78 3.10
N VAL A 118 8.79 -1.53 2.65
CA VAL A 118 9.58 -0.38 3.13
C VAL A 118 8.61 0.76 3.40
N VAL A 119 8.83 1.50 4.49
CA VAL A 119 8.09 2.69 4.86
C VAL A 119 8.87 3.91 4.43
N PHE A 120 8.26 4.73 3.57
CA PHE A 120 8.75 6.05 3.24
C PHE A 120 7.98 7.10 4.04
N LEU A 121 8.68 8.12 4.50
CA LEU A 121 8.11 9.25 5.22
C LEU A 121 8.42 10.55 4.47
N ASP A 122 7.40 11.37 4.23
CA ASP A 122 7.53 12.63 3.50
C ASP A 122 8.52 13.59 4.17
N ARG A 123 9.60 13.93 3.45
CA ARG A 123 10.67 14.84 3.89
C ARG A 123 10.17 16.25 4.23
N SER A 124 9.10 16.70 3.58
CA SER A 124 8.55 18.04 3.74
C SER A 124 7.74 18.21 5.02
N HIS A 125 7.39 17.13 5.71
CA HIS A 125 6.56 17.20 6.89
C HIS A 125 7.24 17.90 8.08
N ASN A 126 6.43 18.64 8.81
CA ASN A 126 6.79 19.04 10.17
C ASN A 126 6.77 17.80 11.09
N THR A 127 7.34 17.94 12.29
CA THR A 127 7.46 16.83 13.23
C THR A 127 6.12 16.19 13.59
N LYS A 128 5.04 16.96 13.76
CA LYS A 128 3.72 16.42 14.10
C LYS A 128 3.18 15.52 12.99
N ASN A 129 3.15 16.02 11.75
CA ASN A 129 2.65 15.29 10.60
C ASN A 129 3.52 14.05 10.34
N ALA A 130 4.84 14.18 10.48
CA ALA A 130 5.78 13.07 10.37
C ALA A 130 5.49 11.94 11.39
N VAL A 131 5.14 12.27 12.63
CA VAL A 131 4.74 11.27 13.64
C VAL A 131 3.45 10.55 13.24
N LEU A 132 2.43 11.30 12.79
CA LEU A 132 1.13 10.73 12.43
C LEU A 132 1.24 9.84 11.18
N ASP A 133 1.90 10.32 10.13
CA ASP A 133 2.16 9.56 8.92
C ASP A 133 3.00 8.32 9.21
N LEU A 134 4.04 8.42 10.04
CA LEU A 134 4.84 7.26 10.42
C LEU A 134 3.98 6.22 11.16
N VAL A 135 3.02 6.64 12.00
CA VAL A 135 2.08 5.72 12.64
C VAL A 135 1.14 5.06 11.63
N HIS A 136 0.61 5.83 10.68
CA HIS A 136 -0.24 5.33 9.59
C HIS A 136 0.50 4.28 8.77
N GLU A 137 1.69 4.62 8.29
CA GLU A 137 2.51 3.74 7.47
C GLU A 137 3.03 2.52 8.24
N LEU A 138 3.43 2.67 9.52
CA LEU A 138 3.77 1.51 10.34
C LEU A 138 2.58 0.59 10.58
N THR A 139 1.34 1.09 10.54
CA THR A 139 0.14 0.23 10.61
C THR A 139 0.02 -0.62 9.35
N HIS A 140 0.17 0.00 8.17
CA HIS A 140 0.23 -0.74 6.90
C HIS A 140 1.35 -1.77 6.91
N TYR A 141 2.57 -1.33 7.23
CA TYR A 141 3.73 -2.20 7.32
C TYR A 141 3.45 -3.38 8.25
N THR A 142 2.94 -3.14 9.46
CA THR A 142 2.81 -4.20 10.46
C THR A 142 1.69 -5.19 10.15
N PHE A 143 0.55 -4.72 9.64
CA PHE A 143 -0.68 -5.51 9.64
C PHE A 143 -1.21 -5.87 8.26
N LYS A 144 -0.84 -5.13 7.21
CA LYS A 144 -1.34 -5.37 5.86
C LYS A 144 -0.83 -6.72 5.37
N THR A 145 -1.76 -7.59 4.99
CA THR A 145 -1.41 -8.86 4.34
C THR A 145 -0.89 -8.55 2.93
N PRO A 146 0.30 -9.02 2.55
CA PRO A 146 0.79 -8.83 1.18
C PRO A 146 -0.16 -9.49 0.17
N PHE A 147 -0.50 -8.76 -0.89
CA PHE A 147 -1.30 -9.32 -1.98
C PHE A 147 -0.41 -10.06 -2.99
N ASN A 148 -0.97 -11.06 -3.66
CA ASN A 148 -0.31 -11.75 -4.76
C ASN A 148 -1.20 -11.70 -6.01
N PRO A 149 -0.87 -10.87 -7.02
CA PRO A 149 -1.71 -10.70 -8.19
C PRO A 149 -1.64 -11.90 -9.15
N TYR A 150 -0.77 -12.88 -8.87
CA TYR A 150 -0.70 -14.14 -9.64
C TYR A 150 -1.62 -15.22 -9.08
N GLU A 151 -2.25 -15.01 -7.93
CA GLU A 151 -3.22 -15.94 -7.34
C GLU A 151 -4.63 -15.72 -7.92
N ASN A 152 -5.41 -16.80 -7.98
CA ASN A 152 -6.73 -16.77 -8.62
C ASN A 152 -7.78 -15.93 -7.86
N GLN A 153 -7.50 -15.53 -6.61
CA GLN A 153 -8.42 -14.75 -5.78
C GLN A 153 -8.17 -13.23 -5.86
N PHE A 154 -7.23 -12.79 -6.69
CA PHE A 154 -6.92 -11.37 -6.88
C PHE A 154 -7.88 -10.69 -7.85
N THR A 155 -9.03 -10.26 -7.34
CA THR A 155 -10.07 -9.55 -8.10
C THR A 155 -10.10 -8.07 -7.71
N ILE A 156 -10.61 -7.21 -8.58
CA ILE A 156 -10.79 -5.79 -8.25
C ILE A 156 -11.65 -5.59 -6.98
N SER A 157 -12.68 -6.41 -6.77
CA SER A 157 -13.54 -6.31 -5.59
C SER A 157 -12.82 -6.68 -4.30
N SER A 158 -12.05 -7.79 -4.30
CA SER A 158 -11.26 -8.18 -3.12
C SER A 158 -10.15 -7.18 -2.86
N PHE A 159 -9.42 -6.76 -3.90
CA PHE A 159 -8.35 -5.78 -3.76
C PHE A 159 -8.84 -4.43 -3.23
N LEU A 160 -9.98 -3.92 -3.70
CA LEU A 160 -10.54 -2.67 -3.20
C LEU A 160 -10.94 -2.78 -1.73
N LYS A 161 -11.67 -3.84 -1.38
CA LYS A 161 -12.11 -4.09 -0.01
C LYS A 161 -10.93 -4.31 0.94
N ASP A 162 -9.96 -5.13 0.55
CA ASP A 162 -8.80 -5.46 1.38
C ASP A 162 -7.88 -4.25 1.57
N THR A 163 -7.75 -3.40 0.55
CA THR A 163 -6.92 -2.18 0.64
C THR A 163 -7.55 -1.15 1.57
N ILE A 164 -8.86 -0.90 1.45
CA ILE A 164 -9.53 0.13 2.27
C ILE A 164 -9.90 -0.41 3.66
N GLU A 165 -10.61 -1.53 3.72
CA GLU A 165 -11.26 -2.04 4.94
C GLU A 165 -10.54 -3.23 5.58
N GLY A 166 -9.61 -3.85 4.85
CA GLY A 166 -8.88 -5.03 5.33
C GLY A 166 -8.01 -4.72 6.53
N LYS A 167 -7.51 -5.79 7.17
CA LYS A 167 -6.59 -5.65 8.30
C LYS A 167 -5.33 -4.93 7.85
N GLY A 168 -4.98 -3.83 8.53
CA GLY A 168 -3.89 -2.94 8.12
C GLY A 168 -4.16 -2.19 6.81
N GLY A 169 -5.40 -2.13 6.34
CA GLY A 169 -5.84 -1.24 5.27
C GLY A 169 -6.00 0.20 5.75
N GLU A 170 -6.48 1.07 4.87
CA GLU A 170 -6.56 2.52 5.11
C GLU A 170 -7.43 2.88 6.32
N VAL A 171 -8.56 2.20 6.50
CA VAL A 171 -9.44 2.41 7.66
C VAL A 171 -8.74 2.05 8.96
N ASP A 172 -7.97 0.96 8.99
CA ASP A 172 -7.21 0.56 10.17
C ASP A 172 -6.11 1.57 10.49
N ALA A 173 -5.33 1.95 9.47
CA ALA A 173 -4.23 2.89 9.59
C ALA A 173 -4.72 4.26 10.09
N PHE A 174 -5.77 4.80 9.49
CA PHE A 174 -6.37 6.07 9.91
C PHE A 174 -6.93 6.03 11.34
N LEU A 175 -7.58 4.93 11.73
CA LEU A 175 -8.07 4.78 13.11
C LEU A 175 -6.93 4.69 14.12
N VAL A 176 -5.83 4.01 13.78
CA VAL A 176 -4.66 3.88 14.64
C VAL A 176 -3.93 5.22 14.76
N GLU A 177 -3.75 5.92 13.65
CA GLU A 177 -3.23 7.29 13.58
C GLU A 177 -4.02 8.22 14.52
N CYS A 178 -5.35 8.34 14.34
CA CYS A 178 -6.15 9.22 15.18
C CYS A 178 -6.10 8.85 16.67
N ARG A 179 -6.02 7.55 17.00
CA ARG A 179 -5.93 7.08 18.40
C ARG A 179 -4.60 7.44 19.05
N ILE A 180 -3.50 7.19 18.36
CA ILE A 180 -2.16 7.50 18.86
C ILE A 180 -1.96 9.01 18.87
N GLY A 181 -2.38 9.72 17.82
CA GLY A 181 -2.35 11.18 17.76
C GLY A 181 -3.11 11.83 18.92
N LYS A 182 -4.28 11.30 19.30
CA LYS A 182 -5.02 11.77 20.49
C LYS A 182 -4.24 11.53 21.79
N GLU A 183 -3.51 10.44 21.93
CA GLU A 183 -2.70 10.14 23.11
C GLU A 183 -1.46 11.03 23.22
N ILE A 184 -0.78 11.30 22.10
CA ILE A 184 0.47 12.09 22.08
C ILE A 184 0.17 13.59 22.15
N PHE A 185 -0.77 14.07 21.33
CA PHE A 185 -0.98 15.52 21.13
C PHE A 185 -2.25 16.05 21.80
N GLY A 186 -3.14 15.17 22.28
CA GLY A 186 -4.40 15.57 22.89
C GLY A 186 -5.52 15.85 21.87
N LYS A 187 -6.75 15.96 22.37
CA LYS A 187 -7.96 16.12 21.54
C LYS A 187 -7.98 17.43 20.74
N ALA A 188 -7.51 18.53 21.33
CA ALA A 188 -7.54 19.86 20.70
C ALA A 188 -6.66 19.95 19.44
N GLU A 189 -5.71 19.03 19.31
CA GLU A 189 -4.74 18.96 18.22
C GLU A 189 -5.16 17.96 17.13
N LEU A 190 -6.34 17.35 17.24
CA LEU A 190 -6.83 16.42 16.22
C LEU A 190 -7.23 17.16 14.94
N SER A 191 -6.94 16.53 13.81
CA SER A 191 -7.41 17.00 12.51
C SER A 191 -8.94 16.96 12.42
N SER A 192 -9.49 17.76 11.51
CA SER A 192 -10.93 17.76 11.23
C SER A 192 -11.42 16.37 10.78
N GLN A 193 -10.58 15.63 10.06
CA GLN A 193 -10.85 14.25 9.63
C GLN A 193 -10.95 13.32 10.84
N CYS A 194 -9.99 13.35 11.78
CA CYS A 194 -10.07 12.54 13.00
C CYS A 194 -11.29 12.94 13.85
N MET A 195 -11.63 14.23 13.90
CA MET A 195 -12.80 14.71 14.63
C MET A 195 -14.12 14.23 14.00
N SER A 196 -14.20 14.12 12.66
CA SER A 196 -15.40 13.67 11.95
C SER A 196 -15.80 12.23 12.28
N ILE A 197 -14.85 11.40 12.72
CA ILE A 197 -15.07 10.00 13.06
C ILE A 197 -15.11 9.74 14.58
N LEU A 198 -15.01 10.79 15.39
CA LEU A 198 -15.06 10.72 16.85
C LEU A 198 -16.52 10.71 17.32
N GLY A 199 -16.96 9.58 17.87
CA GLY A 199 -18.31 9.45 18.41
C GLY A 199 -18.55 10.28 19.67
N SER A 200 -19.82 10.46 20.04
CA SER A 200 -20.25 11.15 21.27
C SER A 200 -19.67 10.53 22.55
N ASN A 201 -19.42 9.21 22.53
CA ASN A 201 -18.76 8.47 23.61
C ASN A 201 -17.23 8.71 23.69
N GLY A 202 -16.68 9.61 22.88
CA GLY A 202 -15.25 9.93 22.84
C GLY A 202 -14.37 8.84 22.20
N LYS A 203 -14.97 7.83 21.55
CA LYS A 203 -14.29 6.74 20.83
C LYS A 203 -14.38 6.93 19.33
N PHE A 204 -13.30 6.62 18.62
CA PHE A 204 -13.27 6.65 17.15
C PHE A 204 -14.07 5.48 16.57
N SER A 205 -14.98 5.79 15.64
CA SER A 205 -15.90 4.83 15.02
C SER A 205 -15.33 4.30 13.70
N ARG A 206 -15.19 2.97 13.61
CA ARG A 206 -14.80 2.32 12.34
C ARG A 206 -15.83 2.58 11.25
N THR A 207 -17.11 2.49 11.58
CA THR A 207 -18.20 2.70 10.62
C THR A 207 -18.14 4.09 10.00
N LEU A 208 -17.92 5.13 10.81
CA LEU A 208 -17.76 6.50 10.30
C LEU A 208 -16.50 6.62 9.44
N ALA A 209 -15.37 6.09 9.92
CA ALA A 209 -14.13 6.09 9.14
C ALA A 209 -14.31 5.40 7.77
N THR A 210 -14.91 4.21 7.75
CA THR A 210 -15.20 3.51 6.49
C THR A 210 -16.07 4.37 5.57
N ALA A 211 -17.11 5.03 6.10
CA ALA A 211 -17.95 5.89 5.28
C ALA A 211 -17.17 7.07 4.66
N GLU A 212 -16.28 7.72 5.42
CA GLU A 212 -15.43 8.80 4.90
C GLU A 212 -14.54 8.35 3.72
N PHE A 213 -13.96 7.14 3.77
CA PHE A 213 -13.13 6.61 2.69
C PHE A 213 -13.89 6.34 1.38
N TYR A 214 -15.22 6.20 1.44
CA TYR A 214 -16.06 5.94 0.26
C TYR A 214 -16.74 7.19 -0.32
N LYS A 215 -16.46 8.38 0.22
CA LYS A 215 -16.90 9.65 -0.35
C LYS A 215 -16.06 10.01 -1.58
N MET A 216 -16.71 10.12 -2.74
CA MET A 216 -16.01 10.25 -4.03
C MET A 216 -15.98 11.67 -4.59
N GLY A 217 -16.87 12.56 -4.12
CA GLY A 217 -17.02 13.90 -4.67
C GLY A 217 -17.14 13.91 -6.20
N GLN A 218 -16.39 14.80 -6.82
CA GLN A 218 -16.30 14.94 -8.29
C GLN A 218 -15.79 13.68 -9.04
N PHE A 219 -15.21 12.70 -8.35
CA PHE A 219 -14.73 11.46 -8.98
C PHE A 219 -15.82 10.38 -9.07
N PHE A 220 -17.01 10.60 -8.51
CA PHE A 220 -18.06 9.58 -8.47
C PHE A 220 -18.43 9.08 -9.87
N ASP A 221 -18.75 9.98 -10.82
CA ASP A 221 -19.14 9.57 -12.18
C ASP A 221 -18.02 8.84 -12.93
N LYS A 222 -16.76 9.27 -12.73
CA LYS A 222 -15.59 8.60 -13.30
C LYS A 222 -15.44 7.19 -12.73
N PHE A 223 -15.69 7.01 -11.44
CA PHE A 223 -15.66 5.70 -10.79
C PHE A 223 -16.78 4.78 -11.27
N ILE A 224 -18.00 5.29 -11.45
CA ILE A 224 -19.11 4.51 -12.01
C ILE A 224 -18.83 4.07 -13.46
N SER A 225 -18.29 4.97 -14.30
CA SER A 225 -17.92 4.59 -15.67
C SER A 225 -16.83 3.50 -15.69
N MET A 226 -15.84 3.61 -14.80
CA MET A 226 -14.77 2.63 -14.67
C MET A 226 -15.29 1.29 -14.11
N SER A 227 -16.24 1.30 -13.16
CA SER A 227 -16.79 0.07 -12.58
C SER A 227 -17.56 -0.76 -13.60
N GLN A 228 -18.27 -0.11 -14.52
CA GLN A 228 -18.93 -0.76 -15.65
C GLN A 228 -17.93 -1.47 -16.57
N LYS A 229 -16.81 -0.80 -16.90
CA LYS A 229 -15.75 -1.36 -17.76
C LYS A 229 -15.04 -2.55 -17.12
N THR A 230 -14.85 -2.51 -15.81
CA THR A 230 -14.12 -3.53 -15.02
C THR A 230 -15.03 -4.58 -14.39
N ARG A 231 -16.34 -4.55 -14.70
CA ARG A 231 -17.38 -5.42 -14.12
C ARG A 231 -17.35 -5.45 -12.59
N LEU A 232 -16.98 -4.32 -11.98
CA LEU A 232 -16.93 -4.17 -10.53
C LEU A 232 -18.35 -4.12 -9.98
N ARG A 233 -18.66 -5.07 -9.10
CA ARG A 233 -19.93 -5.18 -8.37
C ARG A 233 -20.03 -4.13 -7.28
N LEU A 234 -20.74 -3.03 -7.58
CA LEU A 234 -20.86 -1.87 -6.70
C LEU A 234 -21.68 -2.14 -5.44
N GLU A 235 -22.60 -3.11 -5.48
CA GLU A 235 -23.46 -3.50 -4.36
C GLU A 235 -22.67 -3.94 -3.11
N LYS A 236 -21.37 -4.25 -3.26
CA LYS A 236 -20.48 -4.61 -2.17
C LYS A 236 -19.94 -3.41 -1.38
N PHE A 237 -20.14 -2.18 -1.87
CA PHE A 237 -19.57 -0.94 -1.32
C PHE A 237 -20.67 -0.01 -0.80
N LYS A 238 -21.26 -0.38 0.34
CA LYS A 238 -22.46 0.25 0.90
C LYS A 238 -22.35 1.75 1.21
N TYR A 239 -21.15 2.28 1.36
CA TYR A 239 -20.93 3.70 1.73
C TYR A 239 -20.53 4.58 0.54
N LEU A 240 -20.50 4.04 -0.68
CA LEU A 240 -20.15 4.80 -1.86
C LEU A 240 -21.11 5.99 -2.03
N SER A 241 -20.60 7.21 -1.97
CA SER A 241 -21.43 8.41 -2.08
C SER A 241 -20.79 9.51 -2.94
N ARG A 242 -21.63 10.43 -3.42
CA ARG A 242 -21.23 11.64 -4.17
C ARG A 242 -20.71 12.76 -3.25
N ASP A 243 -20.75 12.57 -1.93
CA ASP A 243 -20.30 13.59 -0.99
C ASP A 243 -18.80 13.84 -1.17
N GLN A 244 -18.37 15.05 -0.83
CA GLN A 244 -16.96 15.42 -0.93
C GLN A 244 -16.15 14.66 0.14
N GLY A 245 -15.20 13.84 -0.32
CA GLY A 245 -14.26 13.13 0.54
C GLY A 245 -13.01 13.96 0.80
N HIS A 246 -12.54 13.94 2.06
CA HIS A 246 -11.28 14.59 2.47
C HIS A 246 -10.11 13.60 2.60
N LEU A 247 -10.39 12.29 2.55
CA LEU A 247 -9.39 11.23 2.60
C LEU A 247 -9.01 10.86 1.17
N ILE A 248 -7.83 11.32 0.75
CA ILE A 248 -7.32 11.21 -0.61
C ILE A 248 -6.06 10.35 -0.58
N SER A 249 -5.94 9.44 -1.55
CA SER A 249 -4.71 8.65 -1.71
C SER A 249 -3.56 9.57 -2.12
N SER A 250 -2.50 9.62 -1.30
CA SER A 250 -1.28 10.39 -1.57
C SER A 250 -0.64 10.01 -2.91
N ALA A 251 -0.58 8.71 -3.21
CA ALA A 251 0.03 8.17 -4.43
C ALA A 251 -0.73 8.51 -5.73
N TRP A 252 -2.05 8.74 -5.67
CA TRP A 252 -2.90 8.91 -6.86
C TRP A 252 -3.62 10.26 -6.94
N GLY A 253 -3.62 11.06 -5.86
CA GLY A 253 -4.32 12.34 -5.80
C GLY A 253 -5.82 12.24 -6.04
N SER A 254 -6.43 11.11 -5.65
CA SER A 254 -7.87 10.87 -5.84
C SER A 254 -8.46 10.03 -4.70
N PRO A 255 -9.80 10.03 -4.50
CA PRO A 255 -10.45 9.22 -3.49
C PRO A 255 -10.11 7.74 -3.61
N TYR A 256 -10.01 7.07 -2.47
CA TYR A 256 -9.45 5.72 -2.38
C TYR A 256 -10.11 4.67 -3.28
N PRO A 257 -11.45 4.57 -3.40
CA PRO A 257 -12.04 3.58 -4.30
C PRO A 257 -11.57 3.73 -5.74
N TYR A 258 -11.45 4.98 -6.24
CA TYR A 258 -10.95 5.24 -7.59
C TYR A 258 -9.44 5.01 -7.72
N ALA A 259 -8.67 5.47 -6.74
CA ALA A 259 -7.22 5.26 -6.70
C ALA A 259 -6.86 3.76 -6.71
N VAL A 260 -7.50 2.96 -5.85
CA VAL A 260 -7.24 1.53 -5.70
C VAL A 260 -7.66 0.75 -6.95
N ALA A 261 -8.74 1.15 -7.62
CA ALA A 261 -9.13 0.53 -8.88
C ALA A 261 -8.15 0.84 -10.03
N LYS A 262 -7.60 2.06 -10.08
CA LYS A 262 -6.51 2.41 -11.01
C LYS A 262 -5.24 1.61 -10.71
N GLU A 263 -4.90 1.46 -9.44
CA GLU A 263 -3.76 0.68 -9.00
C GLU A 263 -3.92 -0.80 -9.41
N TYR A 264 -5.10 -1.39 -9.16
CA TYR A 264 -5.43 -2.73 -9.61
C TYR A 264 -5.18 -2.92 -11.11
N THR A 265 -5.71 -1.99 -11.93
CA THR A 265 -5.58 -2.02 -13.39
C THR A 265 -4.11 -1.95 -13.81
N THR A 266 -3.32 -1.12 -13.13
CA THR A 266 -1.88 -0.98 -13.38
C THR A 266 -1.11 -2.26 -13.03
N ILE A 267 -1.39 -2.84 -11.86
CA ILE A 267 -0.78 -4.10 -11.39
C ILE A 267 -1.10 -5.22 -12.38
N MET A 268 -2.38 -5.40 -12.72
CA MET A 268 -2.82 -6.46 -13.60
C MET A 268 -2.33 -6.30 -15.03
N GLY A 269 -2.26 -5.07 -15.55
CA GLY A 269 -1.65 -4.80 -16.85
C GLY A 269 -0.17 -5.25 -16.91
N LYS A 270 0.61 -4.96 -15.86
CA LYS A 270 2.01 -5.42 -15.75
C LYS A 270 2.10 -6.95 -15.62
N VAL A 271 1.27 -7.56 -14.76
CA VAL A 271 1.21 -9.01 -14.57
C VAL A 271 0.90 -9.73 -15.88
N CYS A 272 -0.11 -9.27 -16.61
CA CYS A 272 -0.53 -9.87 -17.87
C CYS A 272 0.49 -9.65 -18.99
N SER A 273 1.14 -8.48 -19.04
CA SER A 273 2.28 -8.26 -19.95
C SER A 273 3.43 -9.24 -19.67
N ASN A 274 3.79 -9.45 -18.40
CA ASN A 274 4.83 -10.38 -18.01
C ASN A 274 4.47 -11.84 -18.32
N ASP A 275 3.23 -12.25 -18.06
CA ASP A 275 2.77 -13.60 -18.36
C ASP A 275 2.63 -13.85 -19.87
N LYS A 276 2.29 -12.83 -20.68
CA LYS A 276 2.32 -12.90 -22.15
C LYS A 276 3.76 -13.13 -22.65
N LYS A 277 4.74 -12.39 -22.12
CA LYS A 277 6.17 -12.62 -22.41
C LYS A 277 6.61 -14.02 -21.98
N ARG A 278 6.14 -14.50 -20.82
CA ARG A 278 6.42 -15.86 -20.36
C ARG A 278 5.89 -16.90 -21.35
N LEU A 279 4.66 -16.73 -21.83
CA LEU A 279 4.06 -17.63 -22.81
C LEU A 279 4.81 -17.66 -24.14
N SER A 280 5.35 -16.51 -24.62
CA SER A 280 6.10 -16.48 -25.88
C SER A 280 7.38 -17.32 -25.85
N TYR A 281 8.06 -17.43 -24.70
CA TYR A 281 9.25 -18.27 -24.58
C TYR A 281 8.96 -19.76 -24.86
N PHE A 282 7.77 -20.23 -24.49
CA PHE A 282 7.34 -21.61 -24.75
C PHE A 282 6.69 -21.78 -26.13
N GLY A 283 6.14 -20.72 -26.72
CA GLY A 283 5.60 -20.74 -28.08
C GLY A 283 6.67 -20.73 -29.19
N LEU A 284 7.88 -20.26 -28.88
CA LEU A 284 9.01 -20.18 -29.82
C LEU A 284 9.89 -21.43 -29.85
N GLN A 285 9.74 -22.36 -28.90
CA GLN A 285 10.44 -23.64 -28.96
C GLN A 285 9.86 -24.50 -30.10
N LYS A 286 10.61 -24.63 -31.20
CA LYS A 286 10.26 -25.44 -32.38
C LYS A 286 10.23 -26.97 -32.13
N GLY A 287 10.28 -27.42 -30.87
CA GLY A 287 10.29 -28.84 -30.48
C GLY A 287 9.10 -29.19 -29.57
N ARG A 288 8.70 -30.47 -29.56
CA ARG A 288 7.72 -30.97 -28.59
C ARG A 288 8.32 -30.90 -27.18
N LEU A 289 7.63 -30.22 -26.26
CA LEU A 289 7.95 -30.30 -24.83
C LEU A 289 7.81 -31.76 -24.35
N PRO A 290 8.65 -32.22 -23.39
CA PRO A 290 8.39 -33.45 -22.66
C PRO A 290 6.95 -33.50 -22.12
N ALA A 291 6.32 -34.67 -22.06
CA ALA A 291 4.90 -34.79 -21.71
C ALA A 291 4.55 -34.19 -20.34
N SER A 292 5.45 -34.32 -19.35
CA SER A 292 5.33 -33.71 -18.01
C SER A 292 5.36 -32.19 -18.06
N GLU A 293 6.23 -31.60 -18.89
CA GLU A 293 6.32 -30.16 -19.12
C GLU A 293 5.13 -29.64 -19.94
N TYR A 294 4.63 -30.42 -20.90
CA TYR A 294 3.47 -30.05 -21.71
C TYR A 294 2.19 -29.92 -20.86
N LEU A 295 1.95 -30.85 -19.92
CA LEU A 295 0.82 -30.77 -18.99
C LEU A 295 0.92 -29.53 -18.10
N SER A 296 2.11 -29.27 -17.54
CA SER A 296 2.39 -28.10 -16.71
C SER A 296 2.20 -26.80 -17.49
N PHE A 297 2.69 -26.75 -18.73
CA PHE A 297 2.49 -25.64 -19.66
C PHE A 297 1.01 -25.41 -19.96
N LYS A 298 0.24 -26.45 -20.29
CA LYS A 298 -1.20 -26.35 -20.56
C LYS A 298 -1.97 -25.78 -19.36
N LYS A 299 -1.64 -26.24 -18.15
CA LYS A 299 -2.23 -25.74 -16.89
C LYS A 299 -1.88 -24.27 -16.65
N MET A 300 -0.61 -23.90 -16.82
CA MET A 300 -0.14 -22.52 -16.71
C MET A 300 -0.83 -21.61 -17.74
N LYS A 301 -0.86 -22.02 -19.01
CA LYS A 301 -1.52 -21.29 -20.11
C LYS A 301 -2.98 -21.03 -19.79
N LYS A 302 -3.73 -22.06 -19.35
CA LYS A 302 -5.14 -21.91 -18.95
C LYS A 302 -5.32 -20.89 -17.82
N ARG A 303 -4.47 -20.93 -16.79
CA ARG A 303 -4.50 -19.96 -15.67
C ARG A 303 -4.22 -18.53 -16.12
N ILE A 304 -3.20 -18.33 -16.96
CA ILE A 304 -2.85 -17.02 -17.52
C ILE A 304 -4.02 -16.44 -18.35
N HIS A 305 -4.61 -17.25 -19.24
CA HIS A 305 -5.75 -16.80 -20.05
C HIS A 305 -6.97 -16.44 -19.20
N ALA A 306 -7.26 -17.24 -18.16
CA ALA A 306 -8.36 -16.94 -17.25
C ALA A 306 -8.13 -15.62 -16.48
N ARG A 307 -6.93 -15.41 -15.93
CA ARG A 307 -6.58 -14.19 -15.18
C ARG A 307 -6.57 -12.93 -16.05
N CYS A 308 -6.03 -13.04 -17.27
CA CYS A 308 -5.75 -11.90 -18.13
C CYS A 308 -6.81 -11.69 -19.22
N LYS A 309 -7.97 -12.35 -19.12
CA LYS A 309 -9.05 -12.28 -20.11
C LYS A 309 -9.52 -10.85 -20.41
N GLU A 310 -9.46 -9.96 -19.42
CA GLU A 310 -9.90 -8.56 -19.55
C GLU A 310 -8.74 -7.60 -19.88
N PHE A 311 -7.52 -8.12 -19.96
CA PHE A 311 -6.29 -7.38 -20.26
C PHE A 311 -5.63 -7.81 -21.58
N TYR A 312 -6.28 -8.74 -22.29
CA TYR A 312 -5.91 -9.22 -23.62
C TYR A 312 -6.96 -8.83 -24.65
#